data_AF-A0A939M8X8-F1
#
_entry.id   AF-A0A939M8X8-F1
#
_cell.length_a   1.000
_cell.length_b   1.000
_cell.length_c   1.000
_cell.angle_alpha   90.00
_cell.angle_beta   90.00
_cell.angle_gamma   90.00
#
_symmetry.space_group_name_H-M   'P 1'
#
loop_
_entity.id
_entity.type
_entity.pdbx_description
1 polymer ?
#
loop_
_entity_poly.entity_id
_entity_poly.type
_entity_poly.pdbx_seq_one_letter_code
_entity_poly.pdbx_strand_id
1 'polypeptide(L)' 'MGELYFSTNVSNDVTLCISPLTDERASAAGLDADATGYFLYERSQSGEANDVSVLAQIHSEEAAFRLSRMLGMD' A
#
# COMPACT_ATOMS: atom_id res chain seq x y z
N MET A 1 4.80 11.00 14.50
CA MET A 1 5.30 11.03 13.11
C MET A 1 4.15 10.58 12.23
N GLY A 2 3.80 11.36 11.21
CA GLY A 2 2.63 11.10 10.37
C GLY A 2 2.81 9.84 9.54
N GLU A 3 1.81 8.97 9.55
CA GLU A 3 1.73 7.82 8.67
C GLU A 3 1.80 8.32 7.23
N LEU A 4 2.89 8.02 6.51
CA LEU A 4 3.00 8.37 5.10
C LEU A 4 2.00 7.51 4.33
N TYR A 5 0.98 8.17 3.81
CA TYR A 5 -0.03 7.58 2.95
C TYR A 5 0.09 8.23 1.57
N PHE A 6 0.54 7.45 0.60
CA PHE A 6 0.55 7.87 -0.80
C PHE A 6 -0.45 7.03 -1.56
N SER A 7 -1.24 7.65 -2.45
CA SER A 7 -2.13 6.92 -3.34
C SER A 7 -2.12 7.53 -4.73
N THR A 8 -2.16 6.70 -5.77
CA THR A 8 -2.37 7.15 -7.14
C THR A 8 -3.32 6.21 -7.86
N ASN A 9 -4.03 6.75 -8.85
CA ASN A 9 -4.98 5.96 -9.61
C ASN A 9 -4.28 5.40 -10.86
N VAL A 10 -4.19 4.07 -10.95
CA VAL A 10 -3.47 3.39 -12.05
C VAL A 10 -4.43 3.03 -13.19
N SER A 11 -5.73 2.90 -12.90
CA SER A 11 -6.78 2.60 -13.89
C SER A 11 -8.16 3.01 -13.39
N ASN A 12 -9.19 2.88 -14.23
CA ASN A 12 -10.55 3.35 -13.90
C ASN A 12 -11.12 2.78 -12.58
N ASP A 13 -10.58 1.66 -12.09
CA ASP A 13 -11.06 0.99 -10.89
C ASP A 13 -9.94 0.58 -9.91
N VAL A 14 -8.67 0.91 -10.19
CA VAL A 14 -7.52 0.42 -9.41
C VAL A 14 -6.70 1.57 -8.87
N THR A 15 -6.70 1.71 -7.55
CA THR A 15 -5.85 2.67 -6.82
C THR A 15 -4.65 1.95 -6.24
N LEU A 16 -3.46 2.44 -6.55
CA LEU A 16 -2.21 1.99 -5.96
C LEU A 16 -1.95 2.82 -4.70
N CYS A 17 -1.64 2.15 -3.60
CA CYS A 17 -1.39 2.77 -2.31
C CYS A 17 -0.03 2.35 -1.75
N ILE A 18 0.66 3.30 -1.13
CA ILE A 18 1.84 3.07 -0.29
C ILE A 18 1.49 3.56 1.09
N SER A 19 1.35 2.64 2.04
CA SER A 19 1.10 2.98 3.44
C SER A 19 1.68 1.92 4.36
N PRO A 20 1.94 2.24 5.64
CA PRO A 20 2.10 1.20 6.63
C PRO A 20 0.80 0.37 6.67
N LEU A 21 0.90 -0.95 6.61
CA LEU A 21 -0.23 -1.82 6.86
C LEU A 21 -0.33 -2.03 8.36
N THR A 22 -1.50 -1.78 8.92
CA THR A 22 -1.85 -2.26 10.26
C THR A 22 -2.11 -3.77 10.19
N ASP A 23 -1.93 -4.45 11.32
CA ASP A 23 -2.06 -5.91 11.50
C ASP A 23 -3.34 -6.49 10.86
N GLU A 24 -4.45 -5.73 10.91
CA GLU A 24 -5.74 -6.12 10.32
C GLU A 24 -5.69 -6.27 8.79
N ARG A 25 -4.98 -5.37 8.09
CA ARG A 25 -4.89 -5.37 6.63
C ARG A 25 -3.78 -6.30 6.14
N ALA A 26 -2.71 -6.44 6.91
CA ALA A 26 -1.66 -7.42 6.67
C ALA A 26 -2.24 -8.84 6.72
N SER A 27 -3.03 -9.15 7.75
CA SER A 27 -3.73 -10.44 7.88
C SER A 27 -4.70 -10.70 6.73
N ALA A 28 -5.46 -9.68 6.30
CA ALA A 28 -6.37 -9.79 5.15
C ALA A 28 -5.62 -10.06 3.83
N ALA A 29 -4.41 -9.53 3.69
CA ALA A 29 -3.53 -9.76 2.54
C ALA A 29 -2.70 -11.05 2.63
N GLY A 30 -2.87 -11.86 3.69
CA GLY A 30 -2.10 -13.08 3.91
C GLY A 30 -0.62 -12.85 4.26
N LEU A 31 -0.28 -11.66 4.75
CA LEU A 31 1.04 -11.34 5.27
C LEU A 31 1.16 -11.78 6.73
N ASP A 32 2.35 -12.22 7.13
CA ASP A 32 2.67 -12.51 8.53
C ASP A 32 2.51 -11.26 9.41
N ALA A 33 2.00 -11.43 10.63
CA ALA A 33 1.76 -10.35 11.60
C ALA A 33 3.03 -9.55 12.02
N ASP A 34 4.22 -10.05 11.69
CA ASP A 34 5.51 -9.36 11.93
C ASP A 34 5.91 -8.43 10.77
N ALA A 35 5.05 -8.27 9.76
CA ALA A 35 5.33 -7.46 8.59
C ALA A 35 5.37 -5.97 8.95
N THR A 36 6.54 -5.51 9.40
CA THR A 36 6.83 -4.12 9.72
C THR A 36 7.35 -3.38 8.49
N GLY A 37 6.88 -2.16 8.28
CA GLY A 37 7.31 -1.30 7.18
C GLY A 37 6.15 -0.71 6.37
N TYR A 38 6.49 -0.19 5.20
CA TYR A 38 5.54 0.33 4.22
C TYR A 38 5.20 -0.77 3.21
N PHE A 39 4.00 -0.75 2.67
CA PHE A 39 3.58 -1.74 1.67
C PHE A 39 3.03 -1.04 0.47
N LEU A 40 3.40 -1.55 -0.70
CA LEU A 40 2.78 -1.22 -1.96
C LEU A 40 1.65 -2.21 -2.20
N TYR A 41 0.42 -1.72 -2.29
CA TYR A 41 -0.75 -2.55 -2.56
C TYR A 41 -1.72 -1.86 -3.52
N GLU A 42 -2.47 -2.67 -4.23
CA GLU A 42 -3.57 -2.23 -5.08
C GLU A 42 -4.87 -2.39 -4.32
N ARG A 43 -5.77 -1.42 -4.49
CA ARG A 43 -7.14 -1.46 -4.02
C ARG A 43 -8.08 -1.32 -5.20
N SER A 44 -8.91 -2.33 -5.41
CA SER A 44 -9.97 -2.30 -6.41
C SER A 44 -11.21 -1.60 -5.84
N GLN A 45 -11.85 -0.74 -6.61
CA GLN A 45 -13.05 0.00 -6.18
C GLN A 45 -14.35 -0.75 -6.50
N SER A 46 -14.33 -1.69 -7.46
CA SER A 46 -15.47 -2.52 -7.87
C SER A 46 -15.55 -3.89 -7.16
N GLY A 47 -14.53 -4.27 -6.39
CA GLY A 47 -14.51 -5.49 -5.59
C GLY A 47 -15.05 -5.27 -4.18
N GLU A 48 -15.45 -6.35 -3.50
CA GLU A 48 -15.82 -6.35 -2.07
C GLU A 48 -14.89 -5.43 -1.26
N ALA A 49 -15.45 -4.71 -0.28
CA ALA A 49 -14.91 -3.49 0.34
C ALA A 49 -13.50 -3.57 0.98
N ASN A 50 -12.79 -4.69 0.85
CA ASN A 50 -11.45 -4.96 1.37
C ASN A 50 -10.53 -5.77 0.43
N ASP A 51 -10.77 -5.76 -0.89
CA ASP A 51 -9.82 -6.39 -1.82
C ASP A 51 -8.54 -5.53 -1.93
N VAL A 52 -7.56 -5.86 -1.08
CA VAL A 52 -6.21 -5.27 -1.08
C VAL A 52 -5.22 -6.32 -1.55
N SER A 53 -4.56 -6.06 -2.67
CA SER A 53 -3.55 -6.96 -3.24
C SER A 53 -2.17 -6.38 -2.98
N VAL A 54 -1.40 -7.02 -2.10
CA VAL A 54 -0.03 -6.54 -1.78
C VAL A 54 0.93 -6.94 -2.88
N LEU A 55 1.57 -5.95 -3.49
CA LEU A 55 2.56 -6.13 -4.55
C LEU A 55 3.98 -6.25 -4.00
N ALA A 56 4.31 -5.45 -2.98
CA ALA A 56 5.65 -5.43 -2.41
C ALA A 56 5.68 -4.87 -0.97
N GLN A 57 6.60 -5.40 -0.16
CA GLN A 57 6.99 -4.81 1.12
C GLN A 57 8.19 -3.87 0.93
N ILE A 58 8.14 -2.72 1.58
CA ILE A 58 9.13 -1.66 1.55
C ILE A 58 9.64 -1.45 2.98
N HIS A 59 10.85 -1.95 3.26
CA HIS A 59 11.45 -1.91 4.59
C HIS A 59 12.04 -0.56 5.02
N SER A 60 11.97 0.48 4.16
CA SER A 60 12.55 1.79 4.45
C SER A 60 11.61 2.93 4.05
N GLU A 61 11.45 3.89 4.95
CA GLU A 61 10.66 5.10 4.70
C GLU A 61 11.16 5.90 3.49
N GLU A 62 12.48 6.03 3.35
CA GLU A 62 13.08 6.73 2.21
C GLU A 62 12.77 6.03 0.88
N ALA A 63 12.73 4.69 0.88
CA ALA A 63 12.37 3.91 -0.29
C ALA A 63 10.89 4.11 -0.65
N ALA A 64 10.00 4.16 0.35
CA ALA A 64 8.58 4.45 0.14
C ALA A 64 8.37 5.85 -0.47
N PHE A 65 9.07 6.85 0.05
CA PHE A 65 9.02 8.22 -0.47
C PHE A 65 9.60 8.35 -1.88
N ARG A 66 10.71 7.66 -2.18
CA ARG A 66 11.26 7.63 -3.55
C ARG A 66 10.33 6.93 -4.52
N LEU A 67 9.70 5.83 -4.10
CA LEU A 67 8.73 5.11 -4.92
C LEU A 67 7.51 5.97 -5.21
N SER A 68 6.95 6.65 -4.22
CA SER A 68 5.81 7.56 -4.43
C SER A 68 6.14 8.65 -5.45
N ARG A 69 7.34 9.25 -5.35
CA ARG A 69 7.87 10.21 -6.33
C ARG A 69 8.03 9.63 -7.73
N MET A 70 8.56 8.40 -7.86
CA MET A 70 8.73 7.73 -9.15
C MET A 70 7.40 7.37 -9.80
N LEU A 71 6.41 7.03 -8.99
CA LEU A 71 5.05 6.66 -9.40
C LEU A 71 4.13 7.88 -9.58
N GLY A 72 4.60 9.10 -9.26
CA GLY A 72 3.82 10.32 -9.36
C GLY A 72 2.65 10.38 -8.37
N MET A 73 2.81 9.79 -7.19
CA MET A 73 1.84 9.81 -6.10
C MET A 73 2.06 11.08 -5.25
N ASP A 74 0.99 11.82 -4.93
CA ASP A 74 1.01 13.05 -4.12
C ASP A 74 0.37 12.80 -2.75
#